data_AF-A0A969PAC9-F1
#
_entry.id   AF-A0A969PAC9-F1
#
_cell.length_a   1.000
_cell.length_b   1.000
_cell.length_c   1.000
_cell.angle_alpha   90.00
_cell.angle_beta   90.00
_cell.angle_gamma   90.00
#
_symmetry.space_group_name_H-M   'P 1'
#
loop_
_entity.id
_entity.type
_entity.pdbx_description
1 polymer ?
#
loop_
_entity_poly.entity_id
_entity_poly.type
_entity_poly.pdbx_seq_one_letter_code
_entity_poly.pdbx_strand_id
1 'polypeptide(L)'
;MLSPRTQEGDKQESEADKSYFAAPPAVSLPKGGGAIKGMGEKFAANPVTGTGSMSVPIATSPGRGGFGPQLSLSYDSGAGNGMFGMGWSLSVPSITRKTDKGLPRYWDGSKSDVFILSGAEDLVPVLMQDAAGDWMPKVLPPRTVNGTNYRIQRYRPRIEGLLPRLNAGQIYPMRRIFFGDRSLRRI
;
A
#
# COMPACT_ATOMS: atom_id res chain seq x y z
N MET A 1 -2.18 77.59 -5.44
CA MET A 1 -2.25 77.28 -6.88
C MET A 1 -0.92 76.70 -7.32
N LEU A 2 -0.96 75.48 -7.85
CA LEU A 2 -0.02 74.75 -8.72
C LEU A 2 1.48 74.64 -8.37
N SER A 3 1.89 73.40 -8.07
CA SER A 3 3.26 72.86 -8.19
C SER A 3 3.77 72.87 -9.64
N PRO A 4 5.08 72.63 -9.85
CA PRO A 4 5.42 71.44 -10.64
C PRO A 4 6.66 70.63 -10.18
N ARG A 5 6.44 69.32 -10.09
CA ARG A 5 7.23 68.21 -10.67
C ARG A 5 8.69 67.99 -10.23
N THR A 6 8.87 67.15 -9.21
CA THR A 6 10.08 66.31 -9.06
C THR A 6 9.72 64.89 -9.48
N GLN A 7 10.53 64.31 -10.38
CA GLN A 7 10.47 62.91 -10.77
C GLN A 7 10.92 62.04 -9.60
N GLU A 8 10.02 61.25 -9.02
CA GLU A 8 10.39 60.09 -8.22
C GLU A 8 10.39 58.86 -9.12
N GLY A 9 11.59 58.37 -9.41
CA GLY A 9 11.80 57.09 -10.06
C GLY A 9 11.23 55.99 -9.18
N ASP A 10 10.22 55.33 -9.71
CA ASP A 10 9.55 54.17 -9.15
C ASP A 10 10.60 53.05 -8.98
N LYS A 11 11.15 52.92 -7.77
CA LYS A 11 11.92 51.74 -7.39
C LYS A 11 10.91 50.63 -7.14
N GLN A 12 10.52 49.94 -8.21
CA GLN A 12 9.99 48.59 -8.11
C GLN A 12 11.06 47.71 -7.48
N GLU A 13 11.02 47.60 -6.17
CA GLU A 13 11.71 46.57 -5.41
C GLU A 13 11.07 45.26 -5.84
N SER A 14 11.77 44.51 -6.70
CA SER A 14 11.35 43.21 -7.17
C SER A 14 11.06 42.33 -5.94
N GLU A 15 9.79 41.98 -5.73
CA GLU A 15 9.38 40.87 -4.87
C GLU A 15 10.06 39.61 -5.39
N ALA A 16 11.29 39.37 -4.91
CA ALA A 16 12.02 38.15 -5.16
C ALA A 16 11.20 37.01 -4.53
N ASP A 17 10.62 36.24 -5.43
CA ASP A 17 9.81 35.05 -5.23
C ASP A 17 10.41 34.12 -4.15
N LYS A 18 9.94 34.29 -2.90
CA LYS A 18 10.34 33.46 -1.74
C LYS A 18 9.71 32.06 -1.79
N SER A 19 9.14 31.63 -2.92
CA SER A 19 8.49 30.32 -3.08
C SER A 19 9.46 29.14 -3.08
N TYR A 20 10.78 29.38 -3.14
CA TYR A 20 11.81 28.33 -3.18
C TYR A 20 12.38 27.92 -1.81
N PHE A 21 12.07 28.64 -0.72
CA PHE A 21 12.55 28.27 0.61
C PHE A 21 11.46 27.51 1.37
N ALA A 22 11.66 26.20 1.54
CA ALA A 22 10.93 25.44 2.53
C ALA A 22 11.25 26.04 3.92
N ALA A 23 10.22 26.48 4.64
CA ALA A 23 10.39 27.05 5.97
C ALA A 23 11.10 26.05 6.90
N PRO A 24 12.06 26.48 7.72
CA PRO A 24 12.72 25.60 8.68
C PRO A 24 11.71 25.09 9.71
N PRO A 25 11.86 23.84 10.20
CA PRO A 25 10.95 23.30 11.21
C PRO A 25 11.07 24.13 12.50
N ALA A 26 9.96 24.65 12.98
CA ALA A 26 9.88 25.39 14.25
C ALA A 26 9.47 24.44 15.39
N VAL A 27 10.11 24.57 16.54
CA VAL A 27 9.74 23.83 17.76
C VAL A 27 8.69 24.65 18.52
N SER A 28 7.53 24.05 18.75
CA SER A 28 6.45 24.66 19.53
C SER A 28 5.92 23.69 20.57
N LEU A 29 5.54 24.20 21.72
CA LEU A 29 4.81 23.41 22.71
C LEU A 29 3.42 23.02 22.17
N PRO A 30 2.93 21.81 22.46
CA PRO A 30 1.56 21.44 22.13
C PRO A 30 0.61 22.39 22.85
N LYS A 31 -0.31 23.02 22.10
CA LYS A 31 -1.38 23.81 22.69
C LYS A 31 -2.31 22.87 23.47
N GLY A 32 -2.57 23.18 24.73
CA GLY A 32 -3.50 22.41 25.57
C GLY A 32 -4.90 22.40 24.97
N GLY A 33 -5.61 21.27 25.11
CA GLY A 33 -6.99 21.09 24.67
C GLY A 33 -7.99 20.89 25.83
N GLY A 34 -9.28 20.85 25.51
CA GLY A 34 -10.38 20.61 26.47
C GLY A 34 -11.51 19.71 25.93
N ALA A 35 -11.34 19.10 24.75
CA ALA A 35 -12.31 18.19 24.15
C ALA A 35 -11.92 16.73 24.43
N ILE A 36 -12.89 15.94 24.91
CA ILE A 36 -12.74 14.49 25.03
C ILE A 36 -13.16 13.88 23.69
N LYS A 37 -12.26 13.12 23.05
CA LYS A 37 -12.52 12.43 21.78
C LYS A 37 -12.32 10.93 21.99
N GLY A 38 -13.17 10.12 21.34
CA GLY A 38 -13.04 8.66 21.31
C GLY A 38 -11.80 8.19 20.53
N MET A 39 -11.74 6.90 20.24
CA MET A 39 -10.60 6.28 19.54
C MET A 39 -10.62 6.53 18.03
N GLY A 40 -11.66 7.16 17.50
CA GLY A 40 -11.84 7.35 16.07
C GLY A 40 -12.47 6.13 15.40
N GLU A 41 -13.20 5.34 16.18
CA GLU A 41 -13.99 4.21 15.74
C GLU A 41 -15.06 4.63 14.73
N LYS A 42 -15.32 3.74 13.77
CA LYS A 42 -16.33 3.94 12.74
C LYS A 42 -17.20 2.71 12.63
N PHE A 43 -18.50 2.92 12.44
CA PHE A 43 -19.48 1.88 12.18
C PHE A 43 -20.08 2.09 10.79
N ALA A 44 -20.30 1.01 10.05
CA ALA A 44 -20.95 1.04 8.74
C ALA A 44 -21.71 -0.26 8.48
N ALA A 45 -22.79 -0.18 7.72
CA ALA A 45 -23.46 -1.35 7.16
C ALA A 45 -22.97 -1.59 5.73
N ASN A 46 -22.67 -2.85 5.38
CA ASN A 46 -22.35 -3.21 4.02
C ASN A 46 -23.65 -3.36 3.20
N PRO A 47 -23.92 -2.52 2.20
CA PRO A 47 -25.19 -2.53 1.47
C PRO A 47 -25.36 -3.76 0.56
N VAL A 48 -24.27 -4.47 0.23
CA VAL A 48 -24.29 -5.63 -0.66
C VAL A 48 -24.51 -6.92 0.12
N THR A 49 -23.85 -7.07 1.28
CA THR A 49 -23.92 -8.29 2.10
C THR A 49 -24.91 -8.19 3.26
N GLY A 50 -25.35 -6.98 3.62
CA GLY A 50 -26.16 -6.73 4.81
C GLY A 50 -25.42 -6.88 6.14
N THR A 51 -24.09 -7.06 6.13
CA THR A 51 -23.30 -7.24 7.35
C THR A 51 -23.02 -5.90 8.05
N GLY A 52 -22.96 -5.93 9.39
CA GLY A 52 -22.49 -4.82 10.19
C GLY A 52 -20.97 -4.84 10.27
N SER A 53 -20.35 -3.68 10.05
CA SER A 53 -18.89 -3.52 10.09
C SER A 53 -18.49 -2.43 11.07
N MET A 54 -17.37 -2.64 11.78
CA MET A 54 -16.79 -1.65 12.68
C MET A 54 -15.27 -1.61 12.49
N SER A 55 -14.66 -0.45 12.59
CA SER A 55 -13.21 -0.31 12.57
C SER A 55 -12.74 0.56 13.73
N VAL A 56 -11.80 0.03 14.52
CA VAL A 56 -11.16 0.72 15.64
C VAL A 56 -9.68 0.88 15.28
N PRO A 57 -9.19 2.09 14.99
CA PRO A 57 -7.78 2.29 14.69
C PRO A 57 -6.93 2.07 15.94
N ILE A 58 -5.79 1.40 15.77
CA ILE A 58 -4.81 1.22 16.85
C ILE A 58 -3.84 2.40 16.79
N ALA A 59 -3.81 3.20 17.84
CA ALA A 59 -2.90 4.32 17.94
C ALA A 59 -1.45 3.81 18.05
N THR A 60 -0.67 4.02 16.99
CA THR A 60 0.76 3.75 16.96
C THR A 60 1.52 5.07 16.96
N SER A 61 2.69 5.11 17.59
CA SER A 61 3.55 6.29 17.54
C SER A 61 3.98 6.55 16.09
N PRO A 62 3.88 7.78 15.56
CA PRO A 62 4.36 8.10 14.23
C PRO A 62 5.84 7.78 14.10
N GLY A 63 6.20 6.95 13.12
CA GLY A 63 7.60 6.67 12.83
C GLY A 63 8.27 7.81 12.05
N ARG A 64 9.57 7.67 11.81
CA ARG A 64 10.36 8.69 11.09
C ARG A 64 9.78 8.94 9.71
N GLY A 65 9.58 10.21 9.37
CA GLY A 65 8.99 10.62 8.09
C GLY A 65 7.54 10.15 7.88
N GLY A 66 6.80 9.87 8.95
CA GLY A 66 5.43 9.34 8.87
C GLY A 66 5.36 7.86 8.49
N PHE A 67 6.50 7.18 8.38
CA PHE A 67 6.55 5.75 8.11
C PHE A 67 6.36 4.97 9.41
N GLY A 68 5.15 4.47 9.62
CA GLY A 68 4.80 3.59 10.73
C GLY A 68 3.72 2.58 10.29
N PRO A 69 3.43 1.57 11.12
CA PRO A 69 2.36 0.63 10.82
C PRO A 69 0.99 1.29 11.03
N GLN A 70 0.16 1.26 9.99
CA GLN A 70 -1.26 1.59 10.10
C GLN A 70 -2.01 0.31 10.43
N LEU A 71 -2.48 0.20 11.68
CA LEU A 71 -3.20 -0.97 12.16
C LEU A 71 -4.61 -0.57 12.60
N SER A 72 -5.58 -1.42 12.32
CA SER A 72 -6.94 -1.30 12.83
C SER A 72 -7.48 -2.67 13.21
N LEU A 73 -8.27 -2.71 14.27
CA LEU A 73 -9.13 -3.84 14.56
C LEU A 73 -10.42 -3.66 13.75
N SER A 74 -10.74 -4.66 12.92
CA SER A 74 -11.89 -4.65 12.02
C SER A 74 -12.88 -5.73 12.44
N TYR A 75 -14.14 -5.35 12.55
CA TYR A 75 -15.27 -6.24 12.81
C TYR A 75 -16.11 -6.42 11.55
N ASP A 76 -16.53 -7.64 11.27
CA ASP A 76 -17.62 -7.96 10.33
C ASP A 76 -18.54 -9.00 10.98
N SER A 77 -19.84 -8.71 11.05
CA SER A 77 -20.82 -9.60 11.69
C SER A 77 -20.99 -10.95 11.00
N GLY A 78 -20.59 -11.07 9.73
CA GLY A 78 -20.56 -12.31 8.97
C GLY A 78 -19.22 -13.04 9.03
N ALA A 79 -18.19 -12.48 9.68
CA ALA A 79 -16.90 -13.14 9.82
C ALA A 79 -16.89 -14.17 10.97
N GLY A 80 -16.10 -15.22 10.78
CA GLY A 80 -15.97 -16.32 11.73
C GLY A 80 -15.13 -15.98 12.97
N ASN A 81 -14.71 -17.02 13.70
CA ASN A 81 -13.87 -16.88 14.88
C ASN A 81 -12.39 -16.67 14.50
N GLY A 82 -11.69 -15.84 15.27
CA GLY A 82 -10.27 -15.55 15.09
C GLY A 82 -9.57 -15.26 16.41
N MET A 83 -8.30 -14.85 16.33
CA MET A 83 -7.49 -14.58 17.53
C MET A 83 -8.01 -13.42 18.39
N PHE A 84 -8.86 -12.56 17.85
CA PHE A 84 -9.47 -11.42 18.54
C PHE A 84 -10.95 -11.67 18.89
N GLY A 85 -11.41 -12.92 18.76
CA GLY A 85 -12.80 -13.32 18.95
C GLY A 85 -13.60 -13.36 17.65
N MET A 86 -14.90 -13.63 17.79
CA MET A 86 -15.83 -13.76 16.67
C MET A 86 -16.03 -12.42 15.96
N GLY A 87 -15.95 -12.43 14.63
CA GLY A 87 -16.15 -11.25 13.79
C GLY A 87 -14.96 -10.28 13.76
N TRP A 88 -14.01 -10.39 14.70
CA TRP A 88 -12.89 -9.47 14.84
C TRP A 88 -11.60 -9.97 14.17
N SER A 89 -10.91 -9.07 13.49
CA SER A 89 -9.63 -9.34 12.82
C SER A 89 -8.72 -8.12 12.83
N LEU A 90 -7.41 -8.33 12.73
CA LEU A 90 -6.42 -7.25 12.60
C LEU A 90 -6.07 -7.05 11.12
N SER A 91 -6.09 -5.79 10.66
CA SER A 91 -5.84 -5.41 9.27
C SER A 91 -4.34 -5.47 8.89
N VAL A 92 -3.78 -6.68 8.81
CA VAL A 92 -2.39 -6.90 8.40
C VAL A 92 -2.32 -7.36 6.94
N PRO A 93 -1.52 -6.70 6.09
CA PRO A 93 -1.27 -7.19 4.73
C PRO A 93 -0.66 -8.59 4.75
N SER A 94 -1.24 -9.51 3.99
CA SER A 94 -0.81 -10.92 3.95
C SER A 94 -0.91 -11.48 2.55
N ILE A 95 -0.19 -12.56 2.30
CA ILE A 95 -0.32 -13.36 1.09
C ILE A 95 -0.64 -14.79 1.53
N THR A 96 -1.73 -15.34 1.04
CA THR A 96 -2.21 -16.68 1.40
C THR A 96 -2.41 -17.53 0.16
N ARG A 97 -2.45 -18.86 0.31
CA ARG A 97 -2.90 -19.76 -0.76
C ARG A 97 -4.42 -19.83 -0.75
N LYS A 98 -5.00 -19.84 -1.94
CA LYS A 98 -6.44 -19.92 -2.16
C LYS A 98 -6.96 -21.31 -1.81
N THR A 99 -8.05 -21.38 -1.04
CA THR A 99 -8.64 -22.65 -0.56
C THR A 99 -10.12 -22.83 -0.94
N ASP A 100 -10.71 -21.89 -1.68
CA ASP A 100 -12.14 -21.92 -2.06
C ASP A 100 -12.50 -23.04 -3.05
N LYS A 101 -11.55 -23.44 -3.90
CA LYS A 101 -11.69 -24.46 -4.96
C LYS A 101 -10.97 -25.76 -4.63
N GLY A 102 -10.70 -26.00 -3.35
CA GLY A 102 -10.02 -27.19 -2.87
C GLY A 102 -8.73 -26.86 -2.12
N LEU A 103 -8.08 -27.92 -1.63
CA LEU A 103 -6.87 -27.79 -0.82
C LEU A 103 -5.64 -27.44 -1.69
N PRO A 104 -4.76 -26.53 -1.24
CA PRO A 104 -3.50 -26.26 -1.91
C PRO A 104 -2.64 -27.53 -1.94
N ARG A 105 -2.03 -27.81 -3.10
CA ARG A 105 -1.21 -29.02 -3.29
C ARG A 105 0.26 -28.80 -2.94
N TYR A 106 0.68 -27.55 -2.77
CA TYR A 106 2.06 -27.17 -2.45
C TYR A 106 3.10 -27.69 -3.46
N TRP A 107 2.67 -28.00 -4.69
CA TRP A 107 3.57 -28.38 -5.78
C TRP A 107 4.04 -27.14 -6.52
N ASP A 108 4.96 -26.43 -5.90
CA ASP A 108 5.46 -25.14 -6.40
C ASP A 108 6.20 -25.27 -7.74
N GLY A 109 6.76 -26.46 -8.02
CA GLY A 109 7.37 -26.79 -9.32
C GLY A 109 6.39 -26.80 -10.49
N SER A 110 5.12 -27.18 -10.25
CA SER A 110 4.06 -27.23 -11.27
C SER A 110 3.07 -26.06 -11.20
N LYS A 111 3.31 -25.08 -10.31
CA LYS A 111 2.47 -23.89 -10.14
C LYS A 111 0.99 -24.23 -9.95
N SER A 112 0.72 -25.22 -9.12
CA SER A 112 -0.62 -25.79 -8.95
C SER A 112 -1.61 -24.89 -8.22
N ASP A 113 -1.11 -23.93 -7.44
CA ASP A 113 -1.90 -23.19 -6.47
C ASP A 113 -2.01 -21.71 -6.83
N VAL A 114 -3.14 -21.10 -6.46
CA VAL A 114 -3.40 -19.66 -6.62
C VAL A 114 -3.09 -18.96 -5.31
N PHE A 115 -2.50 -17.76 -5.39
CA PHE A 115 -2.23 -16.91 -4.24
C PHE A 115 -3.26 -15.81 -4.13
N ILE A 116 -3.55 -15.34 -2.91
CA ILE A 116 -4.46 -14.23 -2.63
C ILE A 116 -3.68 -13.13 -1.91
N LEU A 117 -3.87 -11.88 -2.32
CA LEU A 117 -3.33 -10.71 -1.63
C LEU A 117 -4.38 -10.13 -0.67
N SER A 118 -4.02 -10.05 0.61
CA SER A 118 -4.82 -9.47 1.70
C SER A 118 -6.26 -10.00 1.74
N GLY A 119 -6.46 -11.28 1.42
CA GLY A 119 -7.76 -11.96 1.45
C GLY A 119 -8.76 -11.54 0.37
N ALA A 120 -8.45 -10.55 -0.47
CA ALA A 120 -9.42 -9.95 -1.40
C ALA A 120 -9.17 -10.29 -2.87
N GLU A 121 -7.91 -10.42 -3.29
CA GLU A 121 -7.57 -10.47 -4.73
C GLU A 121 -6.75 -11.68 -5.11
N ASP A 122 -7.23 -12.44 -6.11
CA ASP A 122 -6.47 -13.51 -6.75
C ASP A 122 -5.25 -12.93 -7.46
N LEU A 123 -4.08 -13.46 -7.14
CA LEU A 123 -2.84 -13.15 -7.82
C LEU A 123 -2.64 -14.08 -9.02
N VAL A 124 -2.41 -13.48 -10.18
CA VAL A 124 -2.10 -14.17 -11.43
C VAL A 124 -0.67 -13.87 -11.88
N PRO A 125 0.05 -14.83 -12.48
CA PRO A 125 1.38 -14.58 -13.00
C PRO A 125 1.33 -13.55 -14.12
N VAL A 126 2.30 -12.65 -14.16
CA VAL A 126 2.48 -11.74 -15.29
C VAL A 126 3.03 -12.57 -16.45
N LEU A 127 2.33 -12.57 -17.58
CA LEU A 127 2.75 -13.27 -18.79
C LEU A 127 3.55 -12.33 -19.71
N MET A 128 4.48 -12.89 -20.46
CA MET A 128 5.25 -12.24 -21.53
C MET A 128 5.27 -13.18 -22.72
N GLN A 129 5.16 -12.62 -23.91
CA GLN A 129 5.24 -13.39 -25.14
C GLN A 129 6.70 -13.72 -25.45
N ASP A 130 6.98 -14.97 -25.82
CA ASP A 130 8.31 -15.39 -26.24
C ASP A 130 8.56 -15.10 -27.73
N ALA A 131 9.74 -15.51 -28.21
CA ALA A 131 10.12 -15.32 -29.61
C ALA A 131 9.25 -16.14 -30.60
N ALA A 132 8.57 -17.19 -30.13
CA ALA A 132 7.67 -18.03 -30.91
C ALA A 132 6.21 -17.52 -30.89
N GLY A 133 5.90 -16.54 -30.04
CA GLY A 133 4.55 -16.00 -29.88
C GLY A 133 3.77 -16.61 -28.72
N ASP A 134 4.36 -17.51 -27.93
CA ASP A 134 3.71 -18.18 -26.81
C ASP A 134 3.72 -17.33 -25.54
N TRP A 135 2.61 -17.33 -24.81
CA TRP A 135 2.50 -16.62 -23.53
C TRP A 135 3.11 -17.44 -22.39
N MET A 136 4.25 -16.96 -21.89
CA MET A 136 4.94 -17.60 -20.76
C MET A 136 5.03 -16.67 -19.54
N PRO A 137 5.00 -17.23 -18.31
CA PRO A 137 5.19 -16.41 -17.11
C PRO A 137 6.54 -15.68 -17.12
N LYS A 138 6.50 -14.38 -16.83
CA LYS A 138 7.69 -13.55 -16.70
C LYS A 138 8.49 -13.96 -15.47
N VAL A 139 9.57 -14.68 -15.72
CA VAL A 139 10.59 -15.04 -14.71
C VAL A 139 11.66 -13.95 -14.72
N LEU A 140 12.02 -13.45 -13.54
CA LEU A 140 13.12 -12.50 -13.40
C LEU A 140 14.45 -13.24 -13.19
N PRO A 141 15.59 -12.60 -13.49
CA PRO A 141 16.90 -13.16 -13.19
C PRO A 141 16.97 -13.67 -11.74
N PRO A 142 17.59 -14.83 -11.49
CA PRO A 142 17.76 -15.33 -10.14
C PRO A 142 18.46 -14.30 -9.26
N ARG A 143 18.01 -14.19 -8.01
CA ARG A 143 18.64 -13.29 -7.03
C ARG A 143 19.33 -14.11 -5.96
N THR A 144 20.60 -13.82 -5.71
CA THR A 144 21.30 -14.38 -4.56
C THR A 144 21.10 -13.48 -3.36
N VAL A 145 20.62 -14.03 -2.26
CA VAL A 145 20.52 -13.35 -0.96
C VAL A 145 21.13 -14.28 0.07
N ASN A 146 22.12 -13.80 0.82
CA ASN A 146 22.83 -14.58 1.85
C ASN A 146 23.33 -15.95 1.34
N GLY A 147 23.93 -15.98 0.13
CA GLY A 147 24.43 -17.21 -0.50
C GLY A 147 23.36 -18.16 -1.06
N THR A 148 22.07 -17.84 -0.90
CA THR A 148 20.97 -18.65 -1.43
C THR A 148 20.43 -18.07 -2.73
N ASN A 149 20.29 -18.89 -3.76
CA ASN A 149 19.70 -18.49 -5.05
C ASN A 149 18.18 -18.66 -5.04
N TYR A 150 17.49 -17.58 -5.37
CA TYR A 150 16.04 -17.51 -5.47
C TYR A 150 15.60 -17.32 -6.91
N ARG A 151 14.64 -18.13 -7.35
CA ARG A 151 13.92 -17.90 -8.61
C ARG A 151 12.78 -16.92 -8.35
N ILE A 152 12.83 -15.76 -9.00
CA ILE A 152 11.82 -14.71 -8.79
C ILE A 152 10.76 -14.77 -9.89
N GLN A 153 9.49 -14.84 -9.48
CA GLN A 153 8.34 -14.73 -10.38
C GLN A 153 7.46 -13.55 -10.02
N ARG A 154 6.92 -12.86 -11.03
CA ARG A 154 6.10 -11.67 -10.85
C ARG A 154 4.61 -11.99 -10.96
N TYR A 155 3.84 -11.51 -9.99
CA TYR A 155 2.38 -11.62 -9.96
C TYR A 155 1.71 -10.24 -9.99
N ARG A 156 0.44 -10.22 -10.39
CA ARG A 156 -0.47 -9.06 -10.36
C ARG A 156 -1.86 -9.49 -9.88
N PRO A 157 -2.63 -8.61 -9.24
CA PRO A 157 -4.05 -8.85 -8.98
C PRO A 157 -4.82 -9.15 -10.28
N ARG A 158 -5.83 -10.02 -10.19
CA ARG A 158 -6.74 -10.31 -11.32
C ARG A 158 -7.58 -9.08 -11.66
N ILE A 159 -8.06 -8.35 -10.65
CA ILE A 159 -8.84 -7.13 -10.81
C ILE A 159 -8.02 -5.96 -10.25
N GLU A 160 -7.82 -4.91 -11.05
CA GLU A 160 -7.10 -3.71 -10.62
C GLU A 160 -8.07 -2.74 -9.92
N GLY A 161 -8.52 -3.09 -8.71
CA GLY A 161 -9.52 -2.30 -7.97
C GLY A 161 -8.98 -1.01 -7.32
N LEU A 162 -7.66 -0.86 -7.21
CA LEU A 162 -7.00 0.28 -6.55
C LEU A 162 -5.78 0.71 -7.38
N LEU A 163 -6.03 1.47 -8.43
CA LEU A 163 -5.01 2.31 -9.04
C LEU A 163 -5.05 3.66 -8.31
N PRO A 164 -4.04 4.03 -7.51
CA PRO A 164 -3.84 5.44 -7.16
C PRO A 164 -3.75 6.20 -8.47
N ARG A 165 -4.58 7.23 -8.65
CA ARG A 165 -4.55 8.10 -9.84
C ARG A 165 -3.11 8.63 -9.99
N LEU A 166 -2.50 8.32 -11.13
CA LEU A 166 -1.13 8.71 -11.45
C LEU A 166 -1.10 10.22 -11.73
N ASN A 167 -0.47 11.00 -10.87
CA ASN A 167 0.09 12.28 -11.28
C ASN A 167 1.45 11.99 -11.94
N ALA A 168 1.61 12.45 -13.19
CA ALA A 168 2.82 12.26 -13.98
C ALA A 168 4.03 12.82 -13.22
N GLY A 169 4.96 11.96 -12.82
CA GLY A 169 6.19 12.35 -12.13
C GLY A 169 6.60 11.44 -10.97
N GLN A 170 5.69 10.63 -10.43
CA GLN A 170 5.99 9.74 -9.31
C GLN A 170 5.77 8.27 -9.72
N ILE A 171 6.86 7.58 -10.07
CA ILE A 171 6.85 6.12 -10.25
C ILE A 171 6.73 5.51 -8.86
N TYR A 172 5.51 5.32 -8.36
CA TYR A 172 5.31 4.33 -7.31
C TYR A 172 5.56 2.95 -7.92
N PRO A 173 6.34 2.07 -7.27
CA PRO A 173 6.37 0.69 -7.70
C PRO A 173 4.95 0.16 -7.53
N MET A 174 4.28 -0.07 -8.66
CA MET A 174 3.15 -1.02 -8.78
C MET A 174 3.44 -2.15 -7.77
N ARG A 175 2.51 -2.49 -6.85
CA ARG A 175 2.72 -3.50 -5.81
C ARG A 175 3.05 -4.84 -6.47
N ARG A 176 4.33 -5.04 -6.80
CA ARG A 176 4.88 -6.18 -7.52
C ARG A 176 5.24 -7.18 -6.44
N ILE A 177 4.45 -8.24 -6.38
CA ILE A 177 4.70 -9.35 -5.47
C ILE A 177 5.63 -10.31 -6.19
N PHE A 178 6.74 -10.60 -5.54
CA PHE A 178 7.76 -11.51 -6.00
C PHE A 178 7.73 -12.76 -5.12
N PHE A 179 7.50 -13.92 -5.72
CA PHE A 179 7.70 -15.18 -5.04
C PHE A 179 9.09 -15.70 -5.39
N GLY A 180 9.86 -16.02 -4.36
CA GLY A 180 11.20 -16.61 -4.46
C GLY A 180 11.15 -18.07 -4.04
N ASP A 181 11.31 -19.00 -4.97
CA ASP A 181 11.54 -20.42 -4.62
C ASP A 181 13.04 -20.71 -4.58
N ARG A 182 13.48 -21.55 -3.63
CA ARG A 182 14.87 -21.99 -3.51
C ARG A 182 15.17 -22.88 -4.70
N SER A 183 16.18 -22.52 -5.49
CA SER A 183 16.68 -23.43 -6.50
C SER A 183 17.33 -24.63 -5.80
N LEU A 184 16.60 -25.75 -5.74
CA LEU A 184 17.19 -27.05 -5.44
C LEU A 184 18.17 -27.35 -6.58
N ARG A 185 19.47 -27.39 -6.27
CA ARG A 185 20.45 -27.97 -7.18
C ARG A 185 20.08 -29.44 -7.31
N ARG A 186 19.62 -29.86 -8.49
CA ARG A 186 19.69 -31.28 -8.85
C ARG A 186 21.16 -31.66 -8.82
N ILE A 187 21.48 -32.67 -8.02
CA ILE A 187 22.71 -33.45 -8.11
C ILE A 187 22.54 -34.41 -9.30
#